data_AF-A0A9F7TNZ5-F1
#
_entry.id   AF-A0A9F7TNZ5-F1
#
_cell.length_a   1.000
_cell.length_b   1.000
_cell.length_c   1.000
_cell.angle_alpha   90.00
_cell.angle_beta   90.00
_cell.angle_gamma   90.00
#
_symmetry.space_group_name_H-M   'P 1'
#
loop_
_entity.id
_entity.type
_entity.pdbx_description
1 polymer ?
#
loop_
_entity_poly.entity_id
_entity_poly.type
_entity_poly.pdbx_seq_one_letter_code
_entity_poly.pdbx_strand_id
1 'polypeptide(L)'
;MTESPWNRLKITHTLRRRRTRGGEDELEWGKENCIQIKRIQEVAELFEDLKNRVSQFNMHISETSPSDYTSTHTQKFIVQVAIAGAFYPNCFLQGTVDEELASKELYGNDPRTTVVVCNLPPFAFLYYKQLQSLFRHCGQVKSISFDSSRAYVEFYRSSMRGSGVLPEVSLSLLLTQQRLPLHLNV
;
A
#
# COMPACT_ATOMS: atom_id res chain seq x y z
N MET A 1 -6.63 -12.01 -2.40
CA MET A 1 -5.22 -12.23 -2.79
C MET A 1 -4.51 -10.89 -2.75
N THR A 2 -3.84 -10.57 -1.64
CA THR A 2 -2.95 -9.41 -1.55
C THR A 2 -1.72 -9.71 -2.38
N GLU A 3 -1.61 -9.10 -3.56
CA GLU A 3 -0.41 -9.24 -4.37
C GLU A 3 0.79 -8.77 -3.55
N SER A 4 1.76 -9.67 -3.39
CA SER A 4 3.01 -9.38 -2.69
C SER A 4 3.70 -8.19 -3.34
N PRO A 5 4.38 -7.30 -2.60
CA PRO A 5 5.15 -6.18 -3.18
C PRO A 5 6.09 -6.62 -4.31
N TRP A 6 6.57 -7.86 -4.24
CA TRP A 6 7.38 -8.54 -5.25
C TRP A 6 6.68 -8.71 -6.62
N ASN A 7 5.34 -8.87 -6.65
CA ASN A 7 4.59 -8.89 -7.91
C ASN A 7 4.67 -7.53 -8.61
N ARG A 8 4.83 -6.42 -7.87
CA ARG A 8 4.98 -5.09 -8.46
C ARG A 8 6.29 -4.88 -9.21
N LEU A 9 7.34 -5.63 -8.87
CA LEU A 9 8.59 -5.64 -9.63
C LEU A 9 8.49 -6.49 -10.90
N LYS A 10 7.65 -7.53 -10.94
CA LYS A 10 7.33 -8.20 -12.22
C LYS A 10 6.63 -7.24 -13.20
N ILE A 11 6.01 -6.18 -12.69
CA ILE A 11 5.37 -5.14 -13.48
C ILE A 11 6.41 -4.33 -14.29
N THR A 12 7.66 -4.18 -13.85
CA THR A 12 8.67 -3.44 -14.65
C THR A 12 9.01 -4.17 -15.96
N HIS A 13 9.10 -5.50 -15.93
CA HIS A 13 9.33 -6.30 -17.13
C HIS A 13 8.11 -6.32 -18.08
N THR A 14 6.88 -6.30 -17.54
CA THR A 14 5.67 -6.19 -18.37
C THR A 14 5.44 -4.77 -18.89
N LEU A 15 5.79 -3.72 -18.13
CA LEU A 15 5.81 -2.33 -18.59
C LEU A 15 6.86 -2.12 -19.68
N ARG A 16 8.06 -2.72 -19.55
CA ARG A 16 9.07 -2.67 -20.61
C ARG A 16 8.63 -3.37 -21.91
N ARG A 17 7.75 -4.39 -21.83
CA ARG A 17 7.05 -4.97 -22.99
C ARG A 17 5.90 -4.09 -23.51
N ARG A 18 5.31 -3.22 -22.69
CA ARG A 18 4.28 -2.24 -23.08
C ARG A 18 4.85 -0.90 -23.54
N ARG A 19 6.14 -0.64 -23.34
CA ARG A 19 6.89 0.52 -23.87
C ARG A 19 6.78 0.69 -25.40
N THR A 20 6.36 -0.36 -26.11
CA THR A 20 6.04 -0.35 -27.55
C THR A 20 4.61 0.07 -27.89
N ARG A 21 3.78 0.39 -26.89
CA ARG A 21 2.37 0.80 -27.00
C ARG A 21 2.09 2.05 -26.14
N GLY A 22 2.66 3.20 -26.51
CA GLY A 22 2.21 4.54 -26.06
C GLY A 22 2.53 4.93 -24.60
N GLY A 23 2.97 6.18 -24.39
CA GLY A 23 3.30 6.71 -23.06
C GLY A 23 2.11 7.22 -22.23
N GLU A 24 0.95 7.41 -22.84
CA GLU A 24 -0.26 7.92 -22.16
C GLU A 24 -0.90 6.85 -21.28
N ASP A 25 -0.98 5.61 -21.78
CA ASP A 25 -1.53 4.44 -21.06
C ASP A 25 -0.75 4.11 -19.77
N GLU A 26 0.56 4.37 -19.72
CA GLU A 26 1.38 4.08 -18.53
C GLU A 26 1.13 5.07 -17.40
N LEU A 27 0.95 6.36 -17.72
CA LEU A 27 0.69 7.40 -16.73
C LEU A 27 -0.70 7.24 -16.12
N GLU A 28 -1.69 6.91 -16.95
CA GLU A 28 -3.05 6.63 -16.50
C GLU A 28 -3.09 5.36 -15.62
N TRP A 29 -2.43 4.27 -16.06
CA TRP A 29 -2.27 3.06 -15.25
C TRP A 29 -1.60 3.35 -13.89
N GLY A 30 -0.58 4.22 -13.87
CA GLY A 30 0.07 4.66 -12.64
C GLY A 30 -0.87 5.39 -11.69
N LYS A 31 -1.72 6.28 -12.21
CA LYS A 31 -2.75 6.99 -11.43
C LYS A 31 -3.77 6.01 -10.85
N GLU A 32 -4.29 5.09 -11.66
CA GLU A 32 -5.26 4.08 -11.23
C GLU A 32 -4.72 3.17 -10.12
N ASN A 33 -3.41 2.85 -10.17
CA ASN A 33 -2.78 1.95 -9.21
C ASN A 33 -2.07 2.66 -8.06
N CYS A 34 -2.20 3.99 -7.95
CA CYS A 34 -1.50 4.83 -6.97
C CYS A 34 0.03 4.62 -6.99
N ILE A 35 0.59 4.48 -8.18
CA ILE A 35 2.01 4.22 -8.42
C ILE A 35 2.63 5.41 -9.14
N GLN A 36 3.73 5.92 -8.59
CA GLN A 36 4.52 6.97 -9.24
C GLN A 36 5.42 6.34 -10.32
N ILE A 37 5.00 6.43 -11.59
CA ILE A 37 5.72 5.83 -12.73
C ILE A 37 7.18 6.30 -12.83
N LYS A 38 7.47 7.57 -12.53
CA LYS A 38 8.83 8.10 -12.50
C LYS A 38 9.74 7.35 -11.51
N ARG A 39 9.21 6.99 -10.32
CA ARG A 39 9.95 6.21 -9.32
C ARG A 39 10.23 4.79 -9.80
N ILE A 40 9.29 4.19 -10.52
CA ILE A 40 9.50 2.88 -11.13
C ILE A 40 10.61 2.93 -12.19
N GLN A 41 10.65 4.00 -13.00
CA GLN A 41 11.70 4.20 -13.99
C GLN A 41 13.07 4.36 -13.33
N GLU A 42 13.19 5.17 -12.27
CA GLU A 42 14.41 5.31 -11.47
C GLU A 42 14.89 3.96 -10.92
N VAL A 43 13.99 3.13 -10.39
CA VAL A 43 14.32 1.78 -9.88
C VAL A 43 14.80 0.86 -11.00
N ALA A 44 14.22 0.94 -12.20
CA ALA A 44 14.63 0.14 -13.34
C ALA A 44 16.02 0.54 -13.86
N GLU A 45 16.33 1.83 -13.90
CA GLU A 45 17.66 2.33 -14.26
C GLU A 45 18.72 1.89 -13.24
N LEU A 46 18.40 2.01 -11.95
CA LEU A 46 19.27 1.55 -10.86
C LEU A 46 19.55 0.05 -10.95
N PHE A 47 18.55 -0.75 -11.32
CA PHE A 47 18.72 -2.19 -11.49
C PHE A 47 19.74 -2.53 -12.58
N GLU A 48 19.66 -1.87 -13.75
CA GLU A 48 20.62 -2.10 -14.84
C GLU A 48 22.03 -1.61 -14.47
N ASP A 49 22.17 -0.49 -13.77
CA ASP A 49 23.46 -0.04 -13.24
C ASP A 49 24.09 -1.06 -12.29
N LEU A 50 23.31 -1.55 -11.31
CA LEU A 50 23.77 -2.57 -10.37
C LEU A 50 24.16 -3.87 -11.10
N LYS A 51 23.36 -4.30 -12.08
CA LYS A 51 23.66 -5.47 -12.92
C LYS A 51 25.01 -5.30 -13.65
N ASN A 52 25.26 -4.14 -14.23
CA ASN A 52 26.52 -3.85 -14.92
C ASN A 52 27.72 -3.84 -13.96
N ARG A 53 27.57 -3.25 -12.78
CA ARG A 53 28.63 -3.22 -11.76
C ARG A 53 28.96 -4.62 -11.24
N VAL A 54 27.94 -5.42 -10.95
CA VAL A 54 28.09 -6.79 -10.45
C VAL A 54 28.67 -7.72 -11.53
N SER A 55 28.40 -7.44 -12.82
CA SER A 55 28.99 -8.16 -13.95
C SER A 55 30.52 -8.05 -14.01
N GLN A 56 31.12 -6.99 -13.46
CA GLN A 56 32.59 -6.87 -13.38
C GLN A 56 33.21 -7.92 -12.45
N PHE A 57 32.41 -8.51 -11.56
CA PHE A 57 32.81 -9.58 -10.65
C PHE A 57 32.43 -10.97 -11.21
N ASN A 58 32.19 -11.11 -12.52
CA ASN A 58 31.74 -12.33 -13.20
C ASN A 58 30.40 -12.90 -12.66
N MET A 59 29.60 -12.07 -12.02
CA MET A 59 28.27 -12.44 -11.56
C MET A 59 27.25 -12.05 -12.62
N HIS A 60 26.74 -13.05 -13.34
CA HIS A 60 25.77 -12.86 -14.42
C HIS A 60 24.40 -13.43 -14.04
N ILE A 61 23.34 -12.68 -14.38
CA ILE A 61 21.96 -13.14 -14.20
C ILE A 61 21.61 -14.03 -15.39
N SER A 62 21.37 -15.31 -15.14
CA SER A 62 20.87 -16.24 -16.16
C SER A 62 19.35 -16.13 -16.26
N GLU A 63 18.81 -16.03 -17.48
CA GLU A 63 17.35 -15.92 -17.72
C GLU A 63 16.59 -17.25 -17.56
N THR A 64 17.30 -18.33 -17.24
CA THR A 64 16.70 -19.64 -17.04
C THR A 64 15.96 -19.67 -15.71
N SER A 65 14.65 -19.49 -15.76
CA SER A 65 13.77 -19.66 -14.61
C SER A 65 13.84 -21.11 -14.10
N PRO A 66 14.05 -21.36 -12.80
CA PRO A 66 13.93 -22.72 -12.27
C PRO A 66 12.46 -23.16 -12.40
N SER A 67 12.22 -24.30 -13.05
CA SER A 67 10.88 -24.83 -13.35
C SER A 67 10.11 -25.29 -12.10
N ASP A 68 10.80 -25.44 -10.97
CA ASP A 68 10.29 -26.22 -9.85
C ASP A 68 9.62 -25.33 -8.80
N TYR A 69 8.37 -25.64 -8.46
CA TYR A 69 7.59 -24.91 -7.45
C TYR A 69 8.31 -24.80 -6.08
N THR A 70 9.01 -25.85 -5.67
CA THR A 70 9.86 -25.92 -4.46
C THR A 70 10.98 -24.87 -4.49
N SER A 71 11.48 -24.51 -5.67
CA SER A 71 12.52 -23.48 -5.82
C SER A 71 12.01 -22.08 -5.48
N THR A 72 10.72 -21.79 -5.68
CA THR A 72 10.19 -20.43 -5.51
C THR A 72 10.09 -20.00 -4.05
N HIS A 73 9.73 -20.92 -3.15
CA HIS A 73 9.71 -20.66 -1.71
C HIS A 73 11.13 -20.49 -1.16
N THR A 74 12.05 -21.36 -1.56
CA THR A 74 13.46 -21.26 -1.20
C THR A 74 14.09 -19.97 -1.71
N GLN A 75 13.82 -19.58 -2.96
CA GLN A 75 14.31 -18.33 -3.54
C GLN A 75 13.76 -17.11 -2.80
N LYS A 76 12.45 -17.09 -2.47
CA LYS A 76 11.85 -16.03 -1.65
C LYS A 76 12.52 -15.92 -0.29
N PHE A 77 12.76 -17.06 0.37
CA PHE A 77 13.43 -17.10 1.67
C PHE A 77 14.86 -16.55 1.59
N ILE A 78 15.65 -16.97 0.60
CA ILE A 78 17.02 -16.47 0.38
C ILE A 78 17.01 -14.94 0.19
N VAL A 79 16.07 -14.42 -0.61
CA VAL A 79 15.93 -12.97 -0.82
C VAL A 79 15.57 -12.25 0.48
N GLN A 80 14.65 -12.79 1.29
CA GLN A 80 14.29 -12.23 2.59
C GLN A 80 15.50 -12.17 3.53
N VAL A 81 16.31 -13.23 3.59
CA VAL A 81 17.52 -13.29 4.41
C VAL A 81 18.56 -12.28 3.92
N ALA A 82 18.79 -12.19 2.61
CA ALA A 82 19.73 -11.22 2.03
C ALA A 82 19.34 -9.77 2.35
N ILE A 83 18.04 -9.45 2.28
CA ILE A 83 17.51 -8.13 2.66
C ILE A 83 17.72 -7.89 4.17
N ALA A 84 17.32 -8.84 5.02
CA ALA A 84 17.51 -8.71 6.47
C ALA A 84 18.98 -8.48 6.85
N GLY A 85 19.91 -9.19 6.19
CA GLY A 85 21.35 -9.00 6.36
C GLY A 85 21.85 -7.64 5.88
N ALA A 86 21.37 -7.16 4.74
CA ALA A 86 21.77 -5.86 4.18
C ALA A 86 21.26 -4.67 5.02
N PHE A 87 20.10 -4.80 5.66
CA PHE A 87 19.50 -3.75 6.48
C PHE A 87 19.87 -3.84 7.97
N TYR A 88 20.62 -4.85 8.42
CA TYR A 88 21.08 -4.95 9.80
C TYR A 88 21.95 -3.72 10.19
N PRO A 89 21.78 -3.10 11.37
CA PRO A 89 20.95 -3.51 12.53
C PRO A 89 19.54 -2.91 12.56
N ASN A 90 18.99 -2.39 11.45
CA ASN A 90 17.65 -1.80 11.40
C ASN A 90 16.55 -2.87 11.44
N CYS A 91 16.45 -3.57 12.57
CA CYS A 91 15.38 -4.53 12.84
C CYS A 91 14.33 -3.90 13.77
N PHE A 92 13.06 -4.24 13.51
CA PHE A 92 11.95 -3.87 14.35
C PHE A 92 11.36 -5.14 14.96
N LEU A 93 11.09 -5.10 16.26
CA LEU A 93 10.27 -6.12 16.90
C LEU A 93 8.82 -5.71 16.71
N GLN A 94 8.05 -6.59 16.08
CA GLN A 94 6.60 -6.38 15.99
C GLN A 94 6.04 -6.51 17.41
N GLY A 95 5.58 -5.38 17.97
CA GLY A 95 4.90 -5.38 19.26
C GLY A 95 3.59 -6.17 19.20
N THR A 96 3.14 -6.66 20.36
CA THR A 96 1.77 -7.20 20.49
C THR A 96 0.79 -6.09 20.19
N VAL A 97 -0.01 -6.24 19.14
CA VAL A 97 -1.13 -5.33 18.87
C VAL A 97 -2.12 -5.51 20.02
N ASP A 98 -2.22 -4.51 20.89
CA ASP A 98 -3.25 -4.49 21.92
C ASP A 98 -4.59 -4.19 21.25
N GLU A 99 -5.25 -5.26 20.81
CA GLU A 99 -6.54 -5.22 20.12
C GLU A 99 -7.63 -4.61 21.01
N GLU A 100 -7.51 -4.73 22.34
CA GLU A 100 -8.42 -4.10 23.30
C GLU A 100 -8.20 -2.59 23.36
N LEU A 101 -6.95 -2.12 23.37
CA LEU A 101 -6.66 -0.70 23.30
C LEU A 101 -7.08 -0.09 21.95
N ALA A 102 -6.80 -0.79 20.84
CA ALA A 102 -7.19 -0.34 19.51
C ALA A 102 -8.71 -0.30 19.33
N SER A 103 -9.44 -1.30 19.84
CA SER A 103 -10.92 -1.30 19.80
C SER A 103 -11.52 -0.26 20.75
N LYS A 104 -10.90 -0.01 21.90
CA LYS A 104 -11.30 1.08 22.82
C LYS A 104 -11.13 2.47 22.19
N GLU A 105 -10.03 2.71 21.49
CA GLU A 105 -9.82 3.96 20.75
C GLU A 105 -10.81 4.14 19.59
N LEU A 106 -11.22 3.03 18.96
CA LEU A 106 -12.18 3.00 17.86
C LEU A 106 -13.65 2.84 18.30
N TYR A 107 -13.96 3.00 19.58
CA TYR A 107 -15.33 2.90 20.12
C TYR A 107 -16.02 1.57 19.78
N GLY A 108 -15.28 0.46 19.82
CA GLY A 108 -15.77 -0.89 19.51
C GLY A 108 -15.91 -1.20 18.01
N ASN A 109 -15.47 -0.30 17.12
CA ASN A 109 -15.46 -0.56 15.68
C ASN A 109 -14.24 -1.41 15.27
N ASP A 110 -14.38 -2.18 14.18
CA ASP A 110 -13.33 -3.05 13.67
C ASP A 110 -12.15 -2.21 13.12
N PRO A 111 -10.93 -2.33 13.68
CA PRO A 111 -9.74 -1.59 13.24
C PRO A 111 -9.32 -1.92 11.81
N ARG A 112 -9.81 -3.03 11.26
CA ARG A 112 -9.49 -3.48 9.91
C ARG A 112 -10.40 -2.83 8.87
N THR A 113 -11.50 -2.20 9.27
CA THR A 113 -12.49 -1.61 8.36
C THR A 113 -12.79 -0.14 8.65
N THR A 114 -12.30 0.40 9.76
CA THR A 114 -12.69 1.70 10.28
C THR A 114 -11.47 2.60 10.41
N VAL A 115 -11.62 3.86 9.98
CA VAL A 115 -10.63 4.92 10.25
C VAL A 115 -11.24 6.01 11.10
N VAL A 116 -10.42 6.59 11.99
CA VAL A 116 -10.83 7.73 12.80
C VAL A 116 -10.28 9.04 12.23
N VAL A 117 -11.15 10.02 12.11
CA VAL A 117 -10.82 11.40 11.76
C VAL A 117 -10.93 12.21 13.04
N CYS A 118 -9.80 12.75 13.49
CA CYS A 118 -9.73 13.58 14.69
C CYS A 118 -9.75 15.08 14.35
N ASN A 119 -9.96 15.91 15.37
CA ASN A 119 -9.91 17.38 15.28
C ASN A 119 -10.96 17.99 14.34
N LEU A 120 -12.16 17.40 14.29
CA LEU A 120 -13.27 17.97 13.54
C LEU A 120 -13.84 19.21 14.25
N PRO A 121 -14.40 20.18 13.50
CA PRO A 121 -15.12 21.31 14.07
C PRO A 121 -16.29 20.87 14.97
N PRO A 122 -16.77 21.74 15.87
CA PRO A 122 -18.00 21.50 16.63
C PRO A 122 -19.15 21.13 15.68
N PHE A 123 -20.04 20.24 16.13
CA PHE A 123 -21.15 19.73 15.31
C PHE A 123 -20.68 18.97 14.06
N ALA A 124 -19.71 18.07 14.23
CA ALA A 124 -19.10 17.25 13.17
C ALA A 124 -20.13 16.55 12.24
N PHE A 125 -21.31 16.21 12.77
CA PHE A 125 -22.40 15.58 12.01
C PHE A 125 -22.90 16.41 10.82
N LEU A 126 -22.76 17.74 10.85
CA LEU A 126 -23.13 18.61 9.73
C LEU A 126 -22.27 18.34 8.49
N TYR A 127 -21.04 17.88 8.69
CA TYR A 127 -20.09 17.59 7.63
C TYR A 127 -20.20 16.15 7.09
N TYR A 128 -21.24 15.40 7.47
CA TYR A 128 -21.44 14.01 7.03
C TYR A 128 -21.28 13.83 5.51
N LYS A 129 -21.97 14.66 4.72
CA LYS A 129 -21.90 14.56 3.25
C LYS A 129 -20.53 14.91 2.70
N GLN A 130 -19.82 15.86 3.33
CA GLN A 130 -18.48 16.26 2.91
C GLN A 130 -17.47 15.15 3.20
N LEU A 131 -17.50 14.58 4.41
CA LEU A 131 -16.66 13.45 4.80
C LEU A 131 -16.93 12.24 3.89
N GLN A 132 -18.19 11.91 3.64
CA GLN A 132 -18.57 10.82 2.75
C GLN A 132 -18.00 11.02 1.33
N SER A 133 -18.04 12.25 0.81
CA SER A 133 -17.47 12.58 -0.50
C SER A 133 -15.95 12.46 -0.52
N LEU A 134 -15.26 12.95 0.51
CA LEU A 134 -13.80 12.87 0.63
C LEU A 134 -13.31 11.43 0.62
N PHE A 135 -13.92 10.57 1.45
CA PHE A 135 -13.52 9.16 1.57
C PHE A 135 -13.98 8.27 0.42
N ARG A 136 -14.85 8.77 -0.49
CA ARG A 136 -15.26 8.04 -1.70
C ARG A 136 -14.07 7.66 -2.60
N HIS A 137 -13.01 8.45 -2.59
CA HIS A 137 -11.77 8.17 -3.32
C HIS A 137 -11.01 6.98 -2.74
N CYS A 138 -11.15 6.73 -1.43
CA CYS A 138 -10.52 5.60 -0.76
C CYS A 138 -11.32 4.31 -0.93
N GLY A 139 -12.66 4.40 -0.98
CA GLY A 139 -13.55 3.26 -1.19
C GLY A 139 -15.02 3.55 -0.86
N GLN A 140 -15.85 2.49 -0.83
CA GLN A 140 -17.28 2.62 -0.52
C GLN A 140 -17.49 2.72 0.99
N VAL A 141 -17.89 3.90 1.45
CA VAL A 141 -18.24 4.17 2.85
C VAL A 141 -19.55 3.46 3.19
N LYS A 142 -19.55 2.67 4.27
CA LYS A 142 -20.70 1.97 4.85
C LYS A 142 -21.45 2.87 5.81
N SER A 143 -20.75 3.43 6.78
CA SER A 143 -21.34 4.31 7.78
C SER A 143 -20.31 5.30 8.29
N ILE A 144 -20.80 6.44 8.79
CA ILE A 144 -19.99 7.42 9.52
C ILE A 144 -20.67 7.66 10.86
N SER A 145 -20.00 7.33 11.94
CA SER A 145 -20.44 7.66 13.30
C SER A 145 -19.61 8.82 13.86
N PHE A 146 -20.22 9.63 14.72
CA PHE A 146 -19.56 10.80 15.29
C PHE A 146 -19.50 10.67 16.80
N ASP A 147 -18.35 11.04 17.35
CA ASP A 147 -18.17 11.25 18.78
C ASP A 147 -17.49 12.60 18.97
N SER A 148 -18.25 13.61 19.41
CA SER A 148 -17.78 14.98 19.64
C SER A 148 -16.96 15.55 18.47
N SER A 149 -15.62 15.61 18.62
CA SER A 149 -14.67 16.12 17.62
C SER A 149 -14.02 15.02 16.78
N ARG A 150 -14.57 13.80 16.80
CA ARG A 150 -14.09 12.63 16.07
C ARG A 150 -15.20 12.07 15.17
N ALA A 151 -14.81 11.59 14.00
CA ALA A 151 -15.68 10.78 13.14
C ALA A 151 -15.01 9.44 12.85
N TYR A 152 -15.78 8.36 12.95
CA TYR A 152 -15.37 7.02 12.60
C TYR A 152 -16.00 6.67 11.26
N VAL A 153 -15.17 6.46 10.25
CA VAL A 153 -15.59 6.13 8.89
C VAL A 153 -15.37 4.65 8.68
N GLU A 154 -16.47 3.91 8.56
CA GLU A 154 -16.45 2.47 8.30
C GLU A 154 -16.62 2.21 6.80
N PHE A 155 -15.78 1.36 6.21
CA PHE A 155 -15.87 0.95 4.81
C PHE A 155 -16.58 -0.39 4.65
N TYR A 156 -17.23 -0.61 3.50
CA TYR A 156 -17.79 -1.91 3.18
C TYR A 156 -16.68 -2.96 2.98
N ARG A 157 -16.78 -4.07 3.71
CA ARG A 157 -15.97 -5.25 3.47
C ARG A 157 -16.52 -5.99 2.25
N SER A 158 -15.81 -5.91 1.12
CA SER A 158 -16.12 -6.75 -0.04
C SER A 158 -15.83 -8.21 0.31
N SER A 159 -16.84 -9.08 0.17
CA SER A 159 -16.79 -10.50 0.54
C SER A 159 -15.68 -11.31 -0.16
N MET A 160 -15.07 -10.77 -1.22
CA MET A 160 -13.96 -11.41 -1.95
C MET A 160 -12.58 -11.23 -1.30
N ARG A 161 -12.41 -10.31 -0.33
CA ARG A 161 -11.12 -10.04 0.31
C ARG A 161 -11.15 -10.54 1.77
N GLY A 162 -10.21 -11.44 2.11
CA GLY A 162 -10.15 -12.16 3.39
C GLY A 162 -9.96 -11.27 4.64
N SER A 163 -9.67 -11.90 5.79
CA SER A 163 -9.62 -11.31 7.16
C SER A 163 -8.59 -10.18 7.42
N GLY A 164 -7.90 -9.69 6.38
CA GLY A 164 -6.89 -8.64 6.49
C GLY A 164 -7.46 -7.22 6.62
N VAL A 165 -6.58 -6.25 6.90
CA VAL A 165 -6.92 -4.81 6.87
C VAL A 165 -7.39 -4.42 5.48
N LEU A 166 -8.49 -3.67 5.40
CA LEU A 166 -9.05 -3.19 4.14
C LEU A 166 -8.05 -2.25 3.43
N PRO A 167 -7.84 -2.40 2.09
CA PRO A 167 -7.07 -1.46 1.31
C PRO A 167 -7.53 -0.01 1.48
N GLU A 168 -8.84 0.19 1.65
CA GLU A 168 -9.50 1.48 1.87
C GLU A 168 -8.98 2.17 3.15
N VAL A 169 -8.76 1.39 4.21
CA VAL A 169 -8.17 1.83 5.48
C VAL A 169 -6.69 2.18 5.29
N SER A 170 -5.94 1.34 4.57
CA SER A 170 -4.53 1.62 4.28
C SER A 170 -4.37 2.89 3.42
N LEU A 171 -5.21 3.08 2.41
CA LEU A 171 -5.20 4.24 1.52
C LEU A 171 -5.50 5.53 2.27
N SER A 172 -6.50 5.52 3.14
CA SER A 172 -6.84 6.69 3.96
C SER A 172 -5.71 7.06 4.94
N LEU A 173 -5.01 6.07 5.53
CA LEU A 173 -3.82 6.33 6.35
C LEU A 173 -2.65 6.90 5.52
N LEU A 174 -2.46 6.43 4.28
CA LEU A 174 -1.45 6.96 3.36
C LEU A 174 -1.71 8.43 2.98
N LEU A 175 -2.98 8.83 2.81
CA LEU A 175 -3.34 10.24 2.54
C LEU A 175 -2.85 11.16 3.67
N THR A 176 -2.97 10.72 4.92
CA THR A 176 -2.45 11.43 6.09
C THR A 176 -0.92 11.54 6.06
N GLN A 177 -0.23 10.46 5.70
CA GLN A 177 1.24 10.45 5.59
C GLN A 177 1.75 11.39 4.49
N GLN A 178 0.98 11.57 3.41
CA GLN A 178 1.27 12.52 2.35
C GLN A 178 0.91 13.97 2.70
N ARG A 179 0.44 14.25 3.93
CA ARG A 179 0.03 15.57 4.42
C ARG A 179 -1.00 16.26 3.51
N LEU A 180 -1.87 15.50 2.86
CA LEU A 180 -2.98 16.06 2.11
C LEU A 180 -4.02 16.58 3.11
N PRO A 181 -4.24 17.90 3.22
CA PRO A 181 -5.22 18.42 4.16
C PRO A 181 -6.63 18.02 3.73
N LEU A 182 -7.42 17.51 4.67
CA LEU A 182 -8.85 17.31 4.47
C LEU A 182 -9.52 18.68 4.52
N HIS A 183 -9.89 19.22 3.34
CA HIS A 183 -10.62 20.47 3.24
C HIS A 183 -12.10 20.23 3.55
N LEU A 184 -12.53 20.63 4.74
CA LEU A 184 -13.94 20.79 5.07
C LEU A 184 -14.34 22.23 4.76
N ASN A 185 -15.46 22.41 4.08
CA ASN A 185 -16.04 23.71 3.83
C ASN A 185 -16.89 24.08 5.06
N VAL A 186 -16.29 24.85 5.97
CA VAL A 186 -16.87 25.31 7.26
C VAL A 186 -17.76 26.52 7.05
#